data_AF-A0A2G9R4Y6-F1
#
_entry.id   AF-A0A2G9R4Y6-F1
#
_cell.length_a   1.000
_cell.length_b   1.000
_cell.length_c   1.000
_cell.angle_alpha   90.00
_cell.angle_beta   90.00
_cell.angle_gamma   90.00
#
_symmetry.space_group_name_H-M   'P 1'
#
loop_
_entity.id
_entity.type
_entity.pdbx_description
1 polymer ?
#
loop_
_entity_poly.entity_id
_entity_poly.type
_entity_poly.pdbx_seq_one_letter_code
_entity_poly.pdbx_strand_id
1 'polypeptide(L)'
;EASGILKVRALKDFWNAHDPTALNVRAGDLITVLEQHPDGRWKGHIHDAQKGTDRVGFFPPAIVEVISKRLGSTLSRNTTIPSHQRLSKPPLHLPSQYVTVTGVGISPELTGGE
;
A
#
# COMPACT_ATOMS: atom_id res chain seq x y z
N GLU A 1 -19.94 14.93 6.24
CA GLU A 1 -18.88 14.10 6.89
C GLU A 1 -17.86 13.63 5.84
N ALA A 2 -16.57 13.83 6.07
CA ALA A 2 -15.53 13.22 5.23
C ALA A 2 -15.32 11.77 5.68
N SER A 3 -16.26 10.89 5.34
CA SER A 3 -16.14 9.45 5.61
C SER A 3 -14.92 8.92 4.85
N GLY A 4 -13.85 8.66 5.60
CA GLY A 4 -12.62 8.13 5.05
C GLY A 4 -12.88 6.86 4.24
N ILE A 5 -12.20 6.71 3.10
CA ILE A 5 -12.34 5.54 2.23
C ILE A 5 -11.86 4.30 3.00
N LEU A 6 -12.81 3.43 3.39
CA LEU A 6 -12.51 2.16 4.03
C LEU A 6 -12.34 1.08 2.96
N LYS A 7 -11.18 0.44 2.93
CA LYS A 7 -10.93 -0.71 2.05
C LYS A 7 -11.02 -2.01 2.84
N VAL A 8 -11.80 -2.94 2.35
CA VAL A 8 -12.01 -4.26 2.94
C VAL A 8 -11.77 -5.36 1.91
N ARG A 9 -11.41 -6.55 2.39
CA ARG A 9 -11.27 -7.76 1.59
C ARG A 9 -12.36 -8.73 1.99
N ALA A 10 -13.09 -9.27 1.03
CA ALA A 10 -13.99 -10.38 1.30
C ALA A 10 -13.20 -11.61 1.75
N LEU A 11 -13.53 -12.13 2.94
CA LEU A 11 -13.00 -13.39 3.45
C LEU A 11 -13.80 -14.58 2.91
N LYS A 12 -15.09 -14.36 2.62
CA LYS A 12 -16.06 -15.40 2.27
C LYS A 12 -16.90 -14.92 1.10
N ASP A 13 -17.36 -15.86 0.28
CA ASP A 13 -18.33 -15.58 -0.76
C ASP A 13 -19.68 -15.20 -0.15
N PHE A 14 -20.33 -14.21 -0.74
CA PHE A 14 -21.69 -13.83 -0.38
C PHE A 14 -22.46 -13.51 -1.66
N TRP A 15 -23.56 -14.22 -1.81
CA TRP A 15 -24.45 -14.09 -2.95
C TRP A 15 -25.88 -14.01 -2.45
N ASN A 16 -26.55 -12.91 -2.72
CA ASN A 16 -27.92 -12.68 -2.29
C ASN A 16 -28.79 -12.28 -3.49
N ALA A 17 -29.18 -13.26 -4.30
CA ALA A 17 -29.99 -13.05 -5.50
C ALA A 17 -31.42 -12.52 -5.23
N HIS A 18 -31.89 -12.66 -3.99
CA HIS A 18 -33.25 -12.29 -3.60
C HIS A 18 -33.39 -10.79 -3.34
N ASP A 19 -32.29 -10.10 -3.05
CA ASP A 19 -32.29 -8.68 -2.76
C ASP A 19 -31.56 -7.90 -3.86
N PRO A 20 -32.24 -7.03 -4.62
CA PRO A 20 -31.63 -6.27 -5.71
C PRO A 20 -30.65 -5.20 -5.21
N THR A 21 -30.66 -4.88 -3.91
CA THR A 21 -29.74 -3.90 -3.31
C THR A 21 -28.48 -4.56 -2.76
N ALA A 22 -28.42 -5.89 -2.70
CA ALA A 22 -27.29 -6.62 -2.15
C ALA A 22 -26.11 -6.68 -3.13
N LEU A 23 -24.91 -6.53 -2.57
CA LEU A 23 -23.65 -6.63 -3.30
C LEU A 23 -23.15 -8.07 -3.23
N ASN A 24 -23.12 -8.73 -4.38
CA ASN A 24 -22.52 -10.06 -4.51
C ASN A 24 -21.00 -9.93 -4.53
N VAL A 25 -20.33 -10.59 -3.57
CA VAL A 25 -18.87 -10.57 -3.37
C VAL A 25 -18.33 -11.99 -3.36
N ARG A 26 -17.09 -12.18 -3.83
CA ARG A 26 -16.35 -13.45 -3.74
C ARG A 26 -15.23 -13.36 -2.74
N ALA A 27 -14.82 -14.49 -2.17
CA ALA A 27 -13.63 -14.51 -1.31
C ALA A 27 -12.41 -13.98 -2.08
N GLY A 28 -11.73 -12.98 -1.49
CA GLY A 28 -10.61 -12.27 -2.09
C GLY A 28 -10.95 -10.93 -2.74
N ASP A 29 -12.23 -10.61 -2.97
CA ASP A 29 -12.62 -9.34 -3.58
C ASP A 29 -12.23 -8.13 -2.73
N LEU A 30 -11.72 -7.09 -3.39
CA LEU A 30 -11.42 -5.81 -2.77
C LEU A 30 -12.62 -4.87 -2.90
N ILE A 31 -13.24 -4.56 -1.78
CA ILE A 31 -14.43 -3.74 -1.71
C ILE A 31 -14.06 -2.40 -1.08
N THR A 32 -14.52 -1.32 -1.71
CA THR A 32 -14.44 0.02 -1.14
C THR A 32 -15.75 0.31 -0.42
N VAL A 33 -15.72 0.48 0.90
CA VAL A 33 -16.93 0.74 1.67
C VAL A 33 -17.28 2.21 1.58
N LEU A 34 -18.50 2.46 1.10
CA LEU A 34 -19.09 3.78 0.94
C LEU A 34 -19.83 4.20 2.21
N GLU A 35 -20.63 3.30 2.77
CA GLU A 35 -21.47 3.55 3.95
C GLU A 35 -21.29 2.43 4.97
N GLN A 36 -21.00 2.79 6.21
CA GLN A 36 -20.90 1.86 7.34
C GLN A 36 -22.06 2.12 8.30
N HIS A 37 -23.15 1.40 8.13
CA HIS A 37 -24.24 1.49 9.10
C HIS A 37 -23.93 0.59 10.31
N PRO A 38 -24.21 1.06 11.54
CA PRO A 38 -23.97 0.30 12.77
C PRO A 38 -24.95 -0.86 12.98
N ASP A 39 -26.04 -0.94 12.19
CA ASP A 39 -26.99 -2.07 12.17
C ASP A 39 -26.41 -3.33 11.52
N GLY A 40 -25.21 -3.24 10.91
CA GLY A 40 -24.55 -4.35 10.24
C GLY A 40 -24.79 -4.43 8.74
N ARG A 41 -25.37 -3.39 8.12
CA ARG A 41 -25.46 -3.29 6.65
C ARG A 41 -24.42 -2.33 6.12
N TRP A 42 -23.38 -2.85 5.47
CA TRP A 42 -22.35 -2.01 4.87
C TRP A 42 -22.58 -1.90 3.38
N LYS A 43 -22.43 -0.69 2.84
CA LYS A 43 -22.53 -0.47 1.40
C LYS A 43 -21.14 -0.45 0.80
N GLY A 44 -20.92 -1.32 -0.16
CA GLY A 44 -19.64 -1.50 -0.85
C GLY A 44 -19.71 -1.13 -2.30
N HIS A 45 -18.54 -0.85 -2.86
CA HIS A 45 -18.25 -0.70 -4.27
C HIS A 45 -17.18 -1.72 -4.66
N ILE A 46 -17.48 -2.57 -5.64
CA ILE A 46 -16.50 -3.46 -6.31
C ILE A 46 -16.33 -2.98 -7.74
N HIS A 47 -15.09 -2.85 -8.17
CA HIS A 47 -14.77 -2.61 -9.57
C HIS A 47 -14.52 -3.95 -10.26
N ASP A 48 -15.47 -4.42 -11.08
CA ASP A 48 -15.29 -5.63 -11.86
C ASP A 48 -14.50 -5.32 -13.14
N ALA A 49 -13.18 -5.52 -13.08
CA ALA A 49 -12.30 -5.25 -14.22
C ALA A 49 -12.56 -6.18 -15.43
N GLN A 50 -13.23 -7.32 -15.22
CA GLN A 50 -13.50 -8.29 -16.28
C GLN A 50 -14.72 -7.89 -17.13
N LYS A 51 -15.75 -7.33 -16.52
CA LYS A 51 -16.94 -6.79 -17.17
C LYS A 51 -16.89 -5.28 -17.42
N GLY A 52 -15.92 -4.59 -16.81
CA GLY A 52 -15.81 -3.13 -16.86
C GLY A 52 -16.99 -2.43 -16.18
N THR A 53 -17.58 -3.05 -15.16
CA THR A 53 -18.77 -2.52 -14.47
C THR A 53 -18.51 -2.37 -12.98
N ASP A 54 -18.94 -1.24 -12.44
CA ASP A 54 -18.93 -0.97 -11.01
C ASP A 54 -20.19 -1.55 -10.37
N ARG A 55 -19.99 -2.40 -9.38
CA ARG A 55 -21.08 -3.02 -8.63
C ARG A 55 -21.16 -2.37 -7.27
N VAL A 56 -22.32 -1.82 -6.94
CA VAL A 56 -22.57 -1.16 -5.65
C VAL A 56 -23.77 -1.83 -4.99
N GLY A 57 -23.68 -2.05 -3.68
CA GLY A 57 -24.78 -2.63 -2.91
C GLY A 57 -24.41 -2.92 -1.47
N PHE A 58 -25.33 -3.53 -0.73
CA PHE A 58 -25.17 -3.85 0.68
C PHE A 58 -24.62 -5.26 0.89
N PHE A 59 -23.74 -5.40 1.87
CA PHE A 59 -23.19 -6.68 2.29
C PHE A 59 -22.90 -6.62 3.80
N PRO A 60 -22.89 -7.78 4.50
CA PRO A 60 -22.60 -7.80 5.92
C PRO A 60 -21.08 -7.61 6.19
N PRO A 61 -20.66 -6.91 7.25
CA PRO A 61 -19.24 -6.80 7.59
C PRO A 61 -18.62 -8.14 8.01
N ALA A 62 -19.43 -9.10 8.48
CA ALA A 62 -18.94 -10.39 9.01
C ALA A 62 -18.27 -11.30 7.96
N ILE A 63 -18.46 -11.02 6.67
CA ILE A 63 -17.82 -11.76 5.57
C ILE A 63 -16.57 -11.05 5.05
N VAL A 64 -16.23 -9.87 5.57
CA VAL A 64 -15.07 -9.09 5.12
C VAL A 64 -14.10 -8.80 6.26
N GLU A 65 -12.86 -8.52 5.88
CA GLU A 65 -11.81 -8.07 6.77
C GLU A 65 -11.37 -6.66 6.36
N VAL A 66 -11.17 -5.78 7.34
CA VAL A 66 -10.68 -4.43 7.08
C VAL A 66 -9.20 -4.46 6.76
N ILE A 67 -8.83 -3.99 5.56
CA ILE A 67 -7.44 -3.88 5.12
C ILE A 67 -6.87 -2.50 5.45
N SER A 68 -7.68 -1.45 5.28
CA SER A 68 -7.22 -0.08 5.52
C SER A 68 -8.37 0.85 5.89
N LYS A 69 -8.21 1.51 7.04
CA LYS A 69 -9.06 2.62 7.50
C LYS A 69 -8.34 3.93 7.19
N ARG A 70 -8.51 4.48 5.99
CA ARG A 70 -7.99 5.83 5.69
C ARG A 70 -8.95 6.87 6.24
N LEU A 71 -8.85 7.12 7.55
CA LEU A 71 -9.43 8.31 8.17
C LEU A 71 -8.81 9.53 7.46
N GLY A 72 -9.63 10.55 7.15
CA GLY A 72 -9.25 11.72 6.36
C GLY A 72 -8.24 12.67 7.02
N SER A 73 -7.15 12.15 7.60
CA SER A 73 -6.04 12.90 8.16
C SER A 73 -4.84 12.82 7.20
N THR A 74 -4.66 13.92 6.46
CA THR A 74 -3.38 14.54 6.06
C THR A 74 -2.27 13.66 5.47
N LEU A 75 -1.90 13.98 4.23
CA LEU A 75 -0.52 13.96 3.69
C LEU A 75 0.31 12.68 3.92
N SER A 76 0.38 11.84 2.88
CA SER A 76 1.65 11.31 2.38
C SER A 76 1.38 10.56 1.08
N ARG A 77 1.34 11.33 -0.01
CA ARG A 77 1.58 10.79 -1.35
C ARG A 77 2.99 11.21 -1.72
N ASN A 78 3.99 10.63 -1.05
CA ASN A 78 5.36 10.60 -1.58
C ASN A 78 5.42 9.56 -2.70
N THR A 79 4.65 9.81 -3.76
CA THR A 79 4.82 9.16 -5.06
C THR A 79 5.81 10.04 -5.82
N THR A 80 7.09 9.94 -5.48
CA THR A 80 8.16 10.21 -6.44
C THR A 80 8.44 8.89 -7.12
N ILE A 81 7.78 8.69 -8.26
CA ILE A 81 8.29 7.79 -9.29
C ILE A 81 9.50 8.53 -9.89
N PRO A 82 10.74 8.05 -9.78
CA PRO A 82 11.79 8.52 -10.67
C PRO A 82 11.61 7.79 -12.01
N SER A 83 10.72 8.33 -12.85
CA SER A 83 10.71 8.04 -14.29
C SER A 83 11.56 9.10 -14.99
N HIS A 84 12.89 8.99 -14.93
CA HIS A 84 13.73 9.65 -15.93
C HIS A 84 15.03 8.87 -16.16
N GLN A 85 15.22 8.47 -17.42
CA GLN A 85 16.44 7.97 -18.08
C GLN A 85 16.78 6.50 -17.79
N ARG A 86 16.69 5.54 -18.73
CA ARG A 86 17.06 5.57 -20.15
C ARG A 86 18.24 6.51 -20.41
N LEU A 87 19.46 6.07 -20.10
CA LEU A 87 20.53 5.91 -21.10
C LEU A 87 21.81 5.36 -20.46
N SER A 88 22.47 4.49 -21.21
CA SER A 88 23.92 4.26 -21.26
C SER A 88 24.66 3.78 -20.01
N LYS A 89 25.05 2.50 -20.07
CA LYS A 89 26.36 2.04 -19.59
C LYS A 89 27.46 2.94 -20.19
N PRO A 90 28.48 3.32 -19.42
CA PRO A 90 29.85 3.09 -19.87
C PRO A 90 30.76 2.57 -18.73
N PRO A 91 32.00 2.17 -19.06
CA PRO A 91 32.68 1.04 -18.43
C PRO A 91 33.64 1.44 -17.30
N LEU A 92 34.18 0.41 -16.65
CA LEU A 92 35.39 0.42 -15.80
C LEU A 92 36.42 1.45 -16.28
N HIS A 93 36.88 2.32 -15.37
CA HIS A 93 38.25 2.81 -15.34
C HIS A 93 38.60 3.27 -13.92
N LEU A 94 39.49 2.53 -13.25
CA LEU A 94 40.48 3.17 -12.39
C LEU A 94 41.48 3.86 -13.34
N PRO A 95 41.99 5.04 -13.00
CA PRO A 95 43.30 5.03 -12.33
C PRO A 95 43.49 6.16 -11.32
N SER A 96 44.47 5.92 -10.43
CA SER A 96 45.50 6.86 -9.98
C SER A 96 45.15 8.28 -9.54
N GLN A 97 45.77 8.88 -8.55
CA GLN A 97 46.80 8.59 -7.54
C GLN A 97 46.92 9.98 -6.84
N TYR A 98 47.42 10.01 -5.60
CA TYR A 98 47.91 11.18 -4.85
C TYR A 98 46.89 12.29 -4.49
N VAL A 99 46.76 12.56 -3.19
CA VAL A 99 47.46 13.71 -2.59
C VAL A 99 47.40 13.63 -1.06
N THR A 100 48.58 13.88 -0.50
CA THR A 100 49.03 13.96 0.88
C THR A 100 48.35 15.05 1.73
N VAL A 101 48.53 14.91 3.05
CA VAL A 101 48.52 15.95 4.12
C VAL A 101 47.15 16.11 4.79
N THR A 102 46.95 15.97 6.10
CA THR A 102 47.68 16.35 7.33
C THR A 102 47.27 15.34 8.42
N GLY A 103 48.13 14.78 9.28
CA GLY A 103 49.09 15.48 10.11
C GLY A 103 48.47 15.91 11.46
N VAL A 104 47.96 14.98 12.28
CA VAL A 104 47.84 15.04 13.76
C VAL A 104 47.68 13.59 14.26
N GLY A 105 48.65 13.02 14.99
CA GLY A 105 48.59 12.88 16.46
C GLY A 105 47.29 12.16 16.87
N ILE A 106 47.27 10.89 17.29
CA ILE A 106 47.73 10.40 18.61
C ILE A 106 47.83 8.87 18.55
N SER A 107 49.00 8.31 18.89
CA SER A 107 49.14 6.95 19.47
C SER A 107 48.89 7.07 20.98
N PRO A 108 48.21 6.12 21.65
CA PRO A 108 48.88 4.92 22.18
C PRO A 108 48.00 3.67 22.00
N GLU A 109 48.49 2.43 22.04
CA GLU A 109 48.92 1.75 23.26
C GLU A 109 49.59 0.41 22.89
N LEU A 110 50.70 0.13 23.56
CA LEU A 110 51.43 -1.14 23.52
C LEU A 110 50.95 -2.00 24.69
N THR A 111 50.55 -3.24 24.43
CA THR A 111 50.67 -4.42 25.32
C THR A 111 50.42 -5.61 24.40
N GLY A 112 51.40 -6.44 24.06
CA GLY A 112 52.19 -7.24 24.98
C GLY A 112 51.78 -8.69 24.67
N GLY A 113 52.57 -9.35 23.84
CA GLY A 113 52.37 -10.75 23.49
C GLY A 113 52.92 -11.67 24.55
N GLU A 114 52.26 -12.82 24.71
CA GLU A 114 52.82 -14.15 24.98
C GLU A 114 51.97 -15.18 24.22
#